data_AF-A0A382VR53-F1
#
_entry.id   AF-A0A382VR53-F1
#
_cell.length_a   1.000
_cell.length_b   1.000
_cell.length_c   1.000
_cell.angle_alpha   90.00
_cell.angle_beta   90.00
_cell.angle_gamma   90.00
#
_symmetry.space_group_name_H-M   'P 1'
#
loop_
_entity.id
_entity.type
_entity.pdbx_description
1 polymer ?
#
loop_
_entity_poly.entity_id
_entity_poly.type
_entity_poly.pdbx_seq_one_letter_code
_entity_poly.pdbx_strand_id
1 'polypeptide(L)'
;VFRDESLVQARQAEIDSRAGGNSGPLHGIPIALKDLIDVAGRRTTCGSKFYGAGSTARSDSTITRRLKQAGAIIIGKTNLHEFAFGVTTENPHYGSTANPWDTSRVPGGSSGGSGAAVSAGLCAGALGTDTGGSVRIPSALCGIAGLKPTYGRISVLGVTELARSLDCAGPMCRRVGDIAIMMSVLAGPDPDDALCSTEPAPDYTDGLEHPVNGLKAGIPNQHFYSDLDPEVERAVREAIKTVEALGVEIIEIDLPCVHDVYEVVLTLLMAEASYYH
;
A
#
# COMPACT_ATOMS: atom_id res chain seq x y z
N VAL A 1 -12.02 -12.75 -5.04
CA VAL A 1 -10.98 -13.68 -5.54
C VAL A 1 -11.30 -14.06 -6.98
N PHE A 2 -10.31 -14.07 -7.88
CA PHE A 2 -10.44 -14.34 -9.32
C PHE A 2 -10.02 -15.78 -9.70
N ARG A 3 -10.50 -16.76 -8.93
CA ARG A 3 -9.97 -18.13 -8.88
C ARG A 3 -9.67 -18.76 -10.24
N ASP A 4 -10.66 -18.86 -11.12
CA ASP A 4 -10.52 -19.64 -12.37
C ASP A 4 -9.52 -18.98 -13.33
N GLU A 5 -9.58 -17.66 -13.46
CA GLU A 5 -8.63 -16.89 -14.27
C GLU A 5 -7.21 -17.00 -13.70
N SER A 6 -7.04 -16.84 -12.39
CA SER A 6 -5.72 -16.94 -11.75
C SER A 6 -5.09 -18.33 -11.90
N LEU A 7 -5.89 -19.40 -11.87
CA LEU A 7 -5.39 -20.76 -12.12
C LEU A 7 -4.94 -20.97 -13.58
N VAL A 8 -5.65 -20.37 -14.54
CA VAL A 8 -5.24 -20.39 -15.95
C VAL A 8 -3.94 -19.61 -16.14
N GLN A 9 -3.84 -18.40 -15.58
CA GLN A 9 -2.63 -17.58 -15.63
C GLN A 9 -1.44 -18.27 -14.97
N ALA A 10 -1.64 -18.95 -13.83
CA ALA A 10 -0.59 -19.69 -13.15
C ALA A 10 -0.04 -20.86 -13.99
N ARG A 11 -0.92 -21.62 -14.66
CA ARG A 11 -0.50 -22.69 -15.57
C ARG A 11 0.27 -22.15 -16.76
N GLN A 12 -0.17 -21.02 -17.32
CA GLN A 12 0.55 -20.38 -18.41
C GLN A 12 1.95 -19.93 -17.95
N ALA A 13 2.03 -19.30 -16.77
CA ALA A 13 3.31 -18.87 -16.21
C ALA A 13 4.28 -20.05 -15.98
N GLU A 14 3.78 -21.20 -15.53
CA GLU A 14 4.56 -22.43 -15.41
C GLU A 14 5.09 -22.93 -16.76
N ILE A 15 4.26 -22.94 -17.80
CA ILE A 15 4.65 -23.34 -19.17
C ILE A 15 5.75 -22.41 -19.70
N ASP A 16 5.56 -21.10 -19.57
CA ASP A 16 6.51 -20.09 -20.08
C ASP A 16 7.86 -20.19 -19.35
N SER A 17 7.83 -20.41 -18.03
CA SER A 17 9.03 -20.60 -17.22
C SER A 17 9.81 -21.85 -17.65
N ARG A 18 9.12 -22.96 -17.91
CA ARG A 18 9.75 -24.20 -18.41
C ARG A 18 10.33 -24.07 -19.81
N ALA A 19 9.74 -23.20 -20.63
CA ALA A 19 10.24 -22.90 -21.97
C ALA A 19 11.46 -21.95 -21.96
N GLY A 20 11.91 -21.47 -20.80
CA GLY A 20 13.03 -20.53 -20.67
C GLY A 20 12.67 -19.09 -21.05
N GLY A 21 11.38 -18.74 -21.05
CA GLY A 21 10.92 -17.38 -21.30
C GLY A 21 11.32 -16.42 -20.17
N ASN A 22 11.71 -15.19 -20.52
CA ASN A 22 11.83 -14.10 -19.55
C ASN A 22 10.50 -13.33 -19.50
N SER A 23 9.75 -13.52 -18.43
CA SER A 23 8.37 -13.02 -18.31
C SER A 23 8.21 -11.90 -17.29
N GLY A 24 9.32 -11.20 -16.97
CA GLY A 24 9.32 -10.04 -16.10
C GLY A 24 9.60 -10.34 -14.62
N PRO A 25 9.83 -9.30 -13.80
CA PRO A 25 10.31 -9.43 -12.43
C PRO A 25 9.28 -10.01 -11.45
N LEU A 26 8.00 -10.05 -11.83
CA LEU A 26 6.90 -10.59 -11.02
C LEU A 26 6.22 -11.80 -11.67
N HIS A 27 6.92 -12.49 -12.58
CA HIS A 27 6.34 -13.64 -13.29
C HIS A 27 5.75 -14.69 -12.35
N GLY A 28 4.45 -14.94 -12.50
CA GLY A 28 3.72 -15.94 -11.72
C GLY A 28 3.47 -15.54 -10.26
N ILE A 29 3.85 -14.34 -9.83
CA ILE A 29 3.73 -13.90 -8.44
C ILE A 29 2.28 -13.49 -8.14
N PRO A 30 1.62 -14.08 -7.11
CA PRO A 30 0.25 -13.76 -6.77
C PRO A 30 0.14 -12.44 -6.00
N ILE A 31 -0.55 -11.46 -6.59
CA ILE A 31 -0.76 -10.12 -6.03
C ILE A 31 -2.25 -9.84 -5.81
N ALA A 32 -2.59 -9.23 -4.68
CA ALA A 32 -3.96 -8.78 -4.39
C ALA A 32 -4.06 -7.25 -4.45
N LEU A 33 -5.22 -6.71 -4.87
CA LEU A 33 -5.40 -5.26 -5.03
C LEU A 33 -6.54 -4.75 -4.14
N LYS A 34 -6.33 -3.66 -3.41
CA LYS A 34 -7.41 -2.97 -2.68
C LYS A 34 -8.60 -2.68 -3.61
N ASP A 35 -9.82 -2.84 -3.10
CA ASP A 35 -11.04 -2.65 -3.89
C ASP A 35 -11.40 -1.18 -4.22
N LEU A 36 -10.38 -0.36 -4.43
CA LEU A 36 -10.44 0.93 -5.13
C LEU A 36 -9.72 0.88 -6.49
N ILE A 37 -8.85 -0.10 -6.68
CA ILE A 37 -7.94 -0.19 -7.83
C ILE A 37 -8.64 -0.99 -8.93
N ASP A 38 -8.79 -0.39 -10.10
CA ASP A 38 -9.52 -1.00 -11.20
C ASP A 38 -8.77 -2.16 -11.86
N VAL A 39 -9.55 -3.20 -12.14
CA VAL A 39 -9.15 -4.37 -12.94
C VAL A 39 -10.24 -4.58 -13.98
N ALA A 40 -9.88 -4.53 -15.27
CA ALA A 40 -10.83 -4.62 -16.37
C ALA A 40 -11.75 -5.84 -16.25
N GLY A 41 -13.05 -5.64 -16.43
CA GLY A 41 -14.06 -6.70 -16.33
C GLY A 41 -14.35 -7.18 -14.91
N ARG A 42 -13.75 -6.59 -13.88
CA ARG A 42 -14.01 -6.89 -12.47
C ARG A 42 -14.69 -5.69 -11.80
N ARG A 43 -15.48 -5.99 -10.77
CA ARG A 43 -16.12 -4.95 -9.95
C ARG A 43 -15.08 -4.26 -9.08
N THR A 44 -15.19 -2.95 -8.99
CA THR A 44 -14.55 -2.10 -7.97
C THR A 44 -15.69 -1.53 -7.14
N THR A 45 -15.84 -1.97 -5.88
CA THR A 45 -17.01 -1.61 -5.06
C THR A 45 -16.72 -0.52 -4.05
N CYS A 46 -15.44 -0.20 -3.82
CA CYS A 46 -14.99 0.75 -2.81
C CYS A 46 -15.45 0.37 -1.40
N GLY A 47 -15.77 -0.90 -1.17
CA GLY A 47 -16.30 -1.38 0.10
C GLY A 47 -17.73 -0.91 0.36
N SER A 48 -18.43 -0.37 -0.64
CA SER A 48 -19.77 0.17 -0.54
C SER A 48 -20.81 -0.64 -1.31
N LYS A 49 -22.08 -0.53 -0.91
CA LYS A 49 -23.22 -0.96 -1.73
C LYS A 49 -23.64 0.11 -2.75
N PHE A 50 -23.23 1.36 -2.57
CA PHE A 50 -23.66 2.50 -3.39
C PHE A 50 -23.33 2.32 -4.88
N TYR A 51 -22.11 1.90 -5.20
CA TYR A 51 -21.68 1.71 -6.59
C TYR A 51 -22.37 0.53 -7.32
N GLY A 52 -23.16 -0.29 -6.61
CA GLY A 52 -24.14 -1.21 -7.21
C GLY A 52 -23.62 -2.17 -8.29
N ALA A 53 -24.49 -2.55 -9.22
CA ALA A 53 -24.20 -3.45 -10.35
C ALA A 53 -23.40 -2.77 -11.49
N GLY A 54 -23.33 -1.45 -11.52
CA GLY A 54 -22.60 -0.66 -12.55
C GLY A 54 -21.10 -0.53 -12.29
N SER A 55 -20.59 -1.10 -11.19
CA SER A 55 -19.22 -0.88 -10.71
C SER A 55 -18.14 -1.72 -11.41
N THR A 56 -18.45 -2.31 -12.57
CA THR A 56 -17.48 -3.11 -13.33
C THR A 56 -16.55 -2.19 -14.11
N ALA A 57 -15.25 -2.25 -13.79
CA ALA A 57 -14.25 -1.42 -14.45
C ALA A 57 -14.13 -1.78 -15.93
N ARG A 58 -14.13 -0.76 -16.78
CA ARG A 58 -14.01 -0.91 -18.26
C ARG A 58 -12.58 -1.15 -18.71
N SER A 59 -11.62 -0.68 -17.93
CA SER A 59 -10.18 -0.75 -18.21
C SER A 59 -9.42 -1.09 -16.94
N ASP A 60 -8.18 -1.55 -17.11
CA ASP A 60 -7.24 -1.67 -16.00
C ASP A 60 -6.80 -0.26 -15.55
N SER A 61 -6.56 -0.10 -14.25
CA SER A 61 -5.75 1.01 -13.73
C SER A 61 -4.31 0.91 -14.25
N THR A 62 -3.55 2.00 -14.16
CA THR A 62 -2.11 1.95 -14.50
C THR A 62 -1.36 0.97 -13.60
N ILE A 63 -1.72 0.88 -12.32
CA ILE A 63 -1.19 -0.11 -11.37
C ILE A 63 -1.42 -1.52 -11.89
N THR A 64 -2.67 -1.86 -12.22
CA THR A 64 -3.01 -3.21 -12.72
C THR A 64 -2.29 -3.53 -14.01
N ARG A 65 -2.22 -2.57 -14.95
CA ARG A 65 -1.50 -2.74 -16.22
C ARG A 65 -0.01 -3.01 -16.00
N ARG A 66 0.68 -2.22 -15.16
CA ARG A 66 2.11 -2.40 -14.86
C ARG A 66 2.39 -3.76 -14.21
N LEU A 67 1.56 -4.18 -13.26
CA LEU A 67 1.69 -5.49 -12.62
C LEU A 67 1.50 -6.65 -13.61
N LYS A 68 0.46 -6.60 -14.45
CA LYS A 68 0.24 -7.61 -15.50
C LYS A 68 1.40 -7.66 -16.50
N GLN A 69 1.92 -6.50 -16.92
CA GLN A 69 3.08 -6.41 -17.81
C GLN A 69 4.36 -6.98 -17.18
N ALA A 70 4.50 -6.90 -15.85
CA ALA A 70 5.60 -7.51 -15.11
C ALA A 70 5.42 -9.03 -14.84
N GLY A 71 4.32 -9.62 -15.34
CA GLY A 71 4.04 -11.05 -15.19
C GLY A 71 3.28 -11.45 -13.92
N ALA A 72 2.83 -10.48 -13.12
CA ALA A 72 2.10 -10.75 -11.88
C ALA A 72 0.71 -11.32 -12.15
N ILE A 73 0.26 -12.22 -11.27
CA ILE A 73 -1.08 -12.81 -11.30
C ILE A 73 -1.94 -12.07 -10.29
N ILE A 74 -2.92 -11.31 -10.77
CA ILE A 74 -3.86 -10.62 -9.88
C ILE A 74 -4.90 -11.63 -9.38
N ILE A 75 -4.85 -11.97 -8.09
CA ILE A 75 -5.68 -13.05 -7.51
C ILE A 75 -7.03 -12.57 -6.97
N GLY A 76 -7.24 -11.27 -6.84
CA GLY A 76 -8.51 -10.72 -6.39
C GLY A 76 -8.43 -9.30 -5.82
N LYS A 77 -9.60 -8.81 -5.41
CA LYS A 77 -9.77 -7.57 -4.68
C LYS A 77 -9.77 -7.82 -3.17
N THR A 78 -9.10 -6.97 -2.40
CA THR A 78 -9.09 -7.03 -0.93
C THR A 78 -10.11 -6.07 -0.33
N ASN A 79 -10.64 -6.47 0.83
CA ASN A 79 -11.61 -5.67 1.57
C ASN A 79 -10.97 -4.40 2.15
N LEU A 80 -11.80 -3.40 2.46
CA LEU A 80 -11.40 -2.08 2.90
C LEU A 80 -12.46 -1.43 3.77
N HIS A 81 -12.06 -0.38 4.49
CA HIS A 81 -13.04 0.55 5.06
C HIS A 81 -13.75 1.28 3.91
N GLU A 82 -15.07 1.44 3.99
CA GLU A 82 -15.88 2.03 2.92
C GLU A 82 -15.29 3.36 2.42
N PHE A 83 -15.17 3.52 1.11
CA PHE A 83 -14.56 4.67 0.41
C PHE A 83 -13.12 5.01 0.85
N ALA A 84 -12.41 4.05 1.45
CA ALA A 84 -11.16 4.29 2.15
C ALA A 84 -11.23 5.26 3.35
N PHE A 85 -12.43 5.66 3.78
CA PHE A 85 -12.65 6.66 4.82
C PHE A 85 -12.78 6.02 6.21
N GLY A 86 -11.67 5.51 6.74
CA GLY A 86 -11.60 4.98 8.10
C GLY A 86 -10.39 4.07 8.33
N VAL A 87 -10.04 3.87 9.60
CA VAL A 87 -8.74 3.27 9.99
C VAL A 87 -8.86 1.87 10.60
N THR A 88 -10.03 1.22 10.53
CA THR A 88 -10.25 -0.10 11.15
C THR A 88 -10.56 -1.23 10.16
N THR A 89 -11.01 -0.89 8.94
CA THR A 89 -11.57 -1.87 7.98
C THR A 89 -12.75 -2.70 8.55
N GLU A 90 -13.47 -2.13 9.51
CA GLU A 90 -14.84 -2.54 9.77
C GLU A 90 -15.72 -2.15 8.59
N ASN A 91 -16.50 -3.10 8.07
CA ASN A 91 -17.26 -2.90 6.86
C ASN A 91 -18.63 -3.60 6.97
N PRO A 92 -19.74 -2.86 7.07
CA PRO A 92 -21.07 -3.44 7.25
C PRO A 92 -21.64 -4.09 5.97
N HIS A 93 -21.00 -3.88 4.83
CA HIS A 93 -21.50 -4.33 3.53
C HIS A 93 -20.90 -5.67 3.10
N TYR A 94 -19.61 -5.86 3.34
CA TYR A 94 -18.84 -7.04 2.92
C TYR A 94 -18.24 -7.81 4.10
N GLY A 95 -18.52 -7.36 5.34
CA GLY A 95 -18.00 -7.94 6.58
C GLY A 95 -16.69 -7.29 7.00
N SER A 96 -16.45 -7.21 8.31
CA SER A 96 -15.20 -6.68 8.85
C SER A 96 -14.05 -7.67 8.66
N THR A 97 -12.90 -7.17 8.22
CA THR A 97 -11.69 -8.00 8.18
C THR A 97 -11.10 -8.10 9.59
N ALA A 98 -10.65 -9.28 9.99
CA ALA A 98 -9.99 -9.49 11.26
C ALA A 98 -8.45 -9.47 11.11
N ASN A 99 -7.74 -9.13 12.19
CA ASN A 99 -6.28 -9.17 12.22
C ASN A 99 -5.78 -10.64 12.26
N PRO A 100 -4.83 -11.06 11.40
CA PRO A 100 -4.28 -12.41 11.44
C PRO A 100 -3.54 -12.78 12.74
N TRP A 101 -3.05 -11.79 13.49
CA TRP A 101 -2.38 -12.01 14.79
C TRP A 101 -3.37 -12.24 15.93
N ASP A 102 -4.58 -11.68 15.84
CA ASP A 102 -5.66 -11.85 16.81
C ASP A 102 -6.99 -11.55 16.10
N THR A 103 -7.78 -12.59 15.86
CA THR A 103 -9.01 -12.46 15.06
C THR A 103 -10.13 -11.71 15.79
N SER A 104 -9.95 -11.35 17.06
CA SER A 104 -10.85 -10.44 17.79
C SER A 104 -10.56 -8.96 17.54
N ARG A 105 -9.44 -8.65 16.86
CA ARG A 105 -8.95 -7.28 16.65
C ARG A 105 -9.02 -6.85 15.19
N VAL A 106 -8.97 -5.53 15.01
CA VAL A 106 -8.93 -4.90 13.69
C VAL A 106 -7.55 -5.03 13.05
N PRO A 107 -7.46 -5.20 11.72
CA PRO A 107 -6.20 -5.23 10.98
C PRO A 107 -5.66 -3.82 10.71
N GLY A 108 -6.35 -2.77 11.16
CA GLY A 108 -6.14 -1.40 10.72
C GLY A 108 -6.86 -1.09 9.41
N GLY A 109 -6.66 0.11 8.88
CA GLY A 109 -7.40 0.56 7.71
C GLY A 109 -6.87 1.86 7.11
N SER A 110 -7.35 2.26 5.95
CA SER A 110 -8.45 1.58 5.23
C SER A 110 -8.04 0.38 4.40
N SER A 111 -6.75 0.10 4.20
CA SER A 111 -6.25 -1.07 3.44
C SER A 111 -6.10 -2.34 4.30
N GLY A 112 -6.95 -2.53 5.31
CA GLY A 112 -6.86 -3.65 6.25
C GLY A 112 -6.95 -5.03 5.60
N GLY A 113 -7.77 -5.19 4.55
CA GLY A 113 -7.83 -6.43 3.78
C GLY A 113 -6.52 -6.75 3.06
N SER A 114 -5.82 -5.74 2.54
CA SER A 114 -4.49 -5.91 1.93
C SER A 114 -3.45 -6.31 2.97
N GLY A 115 -3.44 -5.63 4.13
CA GLY A 115 -2.55 -5.97 5.24
C GLY A 115 -2.76 -7.38 5.77
N ALA A 116 -4.02 -7.75 6.03
CA ALA A 116 -4.39 -9.07 6.51
C ALA A 116 -4.07 -10.18 5.50
N ALA A 117 -4.32 -9.96 4.20
CA ALA A 117 -4.05 -10.96 3.17
C ALA A 117 -2.55 -11.29 3.05
N VAL A 118 -1.68 -10.28 3.11
CA VAL A 118 -0.23 -10.47 3.08
C VAL A 118 0.27 -11.13 4.37
N SER A 119 -0.20 -10.65 5.52
CA SER A 119 0.20 -11.18 6.83
C SER A 119 -0.20 -12.65 7.01
N ALA A 120 -1.40 -13.04 6.57
CA ALA A 120 -1.88 -14.42 6.57
C ALA A 120 -1.29 -15.29 5.43
N GLY A 121 -0.40 -14.75 4.59
CA GLY A 121 0.25 -15.51 3.50
C GLY A 121 -0.68 -15.91 2.36
N LEU A 122 -1.80 -15.19 2.17
CA LEU A 122 -2.76 -15.45 1.09
C LEU A 122 -2.27 -14.93 -0.27
N CYS A 123 -1.35 -13.97 -0.27
CA CYS A 123 -0.67 -13.44 -1.45
C CYS A 123 0.79 -13.11 -1.13
N ALA A 124 1.63 -13.00 -2.15
CA ALA A 124 3.03 -12.62 -1.99
C ALA A 124 3.18 -11.12 -1.69
N GLY A 125 2.31 -10.30 -2.28
CA GLY A 125 2.21 -8.86 -2.03
C GLY A 125 0.80 -8.36 -2.32
N ALA A 126 0.49 -7.18 -1.82
CA ALA A 126 -0.76 -6.51 -2.11
C ALA A 126 -0.55 -5.01 -2.35
N LEU A 127 -1.52 -4.38 -2.98
CA LEU A 127 -1.59 -2.92 -3.08
C LEU A 127 -2.65 -2.39 -2.12
N GLY A 128 -2.33 -1.28 -1.47
CA GLY A 128 -3.26 -0.43 -0.74
C GLY A 128 -3.25 0.99 -1.29
N THR A 129 -4.08 1.85 -0.68
CA THR A 129 -4.02 3.31 -0.86
C THR A 129 -3.85 3.97 0.51
N ASP A 130 -3.10 5.06 0.56
CA ASP A 130 -2.72 5.80 1.76
C ASP A 130 -2.97 7.30 1.56
N THR A 131 -4.02 7.78 2.22
CA THR A 131 -4.42 9.19 2.25
C THR A 131 -3.94 9.86 3.53
N GLY A 132 -4.18 9.19 4.67
CA GLY A 132 -3.79 9.66 6.01
C GLY A 132 -3.09 8.58 6.85
N GLY A 133 -2.54 7.54 6.23
CA GLY A 133 -1.97 6.37 6.90
C GLY A 133 -2.52 5.03 6.43
N SER A 134 -3.41 5.02 5.43
CA SER A 134 -4.20 3.84 5.06
C SER A 134 -3.41 2.65 4.48
N VAL A 135 -2.11 2.78 4.20
CA VAL A 135 -1.18 1.65 3.96
C VAL A 135 -0.35 1.39 5.23
N ARG A 136 0.21 2.45 5.82
CA ARG A 136 1.14 2.35 6.97
C ARG A 136 0.48 1.78 8.23
N ILE A 137 -0.74 2.23 8.57
CA ILE A 137 -1.51 1.77 9.73
C ILE A 137 -1.78 0.26 9.65
N PRO A 138 -2.41 -0.28 8.59
CA PRO A 138 -2.64 -1.70 8.51
C PRO A 138 -1.37 -2.52 8.37
N SER A 139 -0.31 -1.99 7.75
CA SER A 139 1.00 -2.66 7.74
C SER A 139 1.59 -2.79 9.14
N ALA A 140 1.52 -1.74 9.96
CA ALA A 140 1.98 -1.77 11.35
C ALA A 140 1.18 -2.77 12.19
N LEU A 141 -0.16 -2.73 12.11
CA LEU A 141 -1.02 -3.61 12.91
C LEU A 141 -1.00 -5.07 12.46
N CYS A 142 -0.75 -5.34 11.17
CA CYS A 142 -0.62 -6.70 10.64
C CYS A 142 0.83 -7.23 10.68
N GLY A 143 1.81 -6.45 11.16
CA GLY A 143 3.21 -6.86 11.28
C GLY A 143 3.91 -7.11 9.93
N ILE A 144 3.67 -6.26 8.94
CA ILE A 144 4.26 -6.37 7.59
C ILE A 144 4.88 -5.04 7.13
N ALA A 145 5.66 -5.08 6.05
CA ALA A 145 6.18 -3.87 5.41
C ALA A 145 5.08 -3.19 4.57
N GLY A 146 4.98 -1.86 4.66
CA GLY A 146 4.11 -1.06 3.80
C GLY A 146 4.75 0.29 3.51
N LEU A 147 4.69 0.72 2.26
CA LEU A 147 5.29 1.97 1.82
C LEU A 147 4.23 2.89 1.24
N LYS A 148 4.12 4.09 1.81
CA LYS A 148 3.52 5.23 1.11
C LYS A 148 4.63 5.95 0.34
N PRO A 149 4.67 5.89 -1.00
CA PRO A 149 5.69 6.59 -1.75
C PRO A 149 5.46 8.11 -1.73
N THR A 150 6.37 8.84 -2.35
CA THR A 150 6.18 10.25 -2.69
C THR A 150 4.89 10.42 -3.49
N TYR A 151 4.15 11.49 -3.22
CA TYR A 151 2.92 11.81 -3.95
C TYR A 151 3.21 11.92 -5.46
N GLY A 152 2.32 11.35 -6.28
CA GLY A 152 2.50 11.26 -7.74
C GLY A 152 3.55 10.25 -8.19
N ARG A 153 4.19 9.48 -7.31
CA ARG A 153 5.26 8.55 -7.73
C ARG A 153 4.75 7.28 -8.42
N ILE A 154 3.63 6.77 -7.94
CA ILE A 154 2.85 5.72 -8.59
C ILE A 154 1.59 6.40 -9.10
N SER A 155 1.27 6.21 -10.38
CA SER A 155 0.03 6.73 -10.95
C SER A 155 -1.19 6.15 -10.24
N VAL A 156 -2.18 7.00 -10.01
CA VAL A 156 -3.48 6.66 -9.43
C VAL A 156 -4.60 6.65 -10.49
N LEU A 157 -4.25 6.68 -11.78
CA LEU A 157 -5.22 6.54 -12.87
C LEU A 157 -5.95 5.17 -12.77
N GLY A 158 -7.28 5.22 -12.69
CA GLY A 158 -8.13 4.04 -12.45
C GLY A 158 -8.15 3.59 -10.99
N VAL A 159 -7.80 4.46 -10.05
CA VAL A 159 -8.03 4.27 -8.61
C VAL A 159 -9.13 5.22 -8.18
N THR A 160 -10.15 4.70 -7.47
CA THR A 160 -11.20 5.56 -6.90
C THR A 160 -10.59 6.48 -5.83
N GLU A 161 -10.84 7.77 -5.96
CA GLU A 161 -10.31 8.82 -5.08
C GLU A 161 -11.01 8.79 -3.71
N LEU A 162 -10.29 9.22 -2.68
CA LEU A 162 -10.83 9.70 -1.42
C LEU A 162 -10.51 11.19 -1.23
N ALA A 163 -9.23 11.55 -1.34
CA ALA A 163 -8.78 12.93 -1.38
C ALA A 163 -7.62 13.03 -2.36
N ARG A 164 -7.94 13.55 -3.54
CA ARG A 164 -7.07 13.66 -4.69
C ARG A 164 -5.73 14.31 -4.37
N SER A 165 -5.68 15.31 -3.49
CA SER A 165 -4.43 16.00 -3.10
C SER A 165 -3.52 15.20 -2.16
N LEU A 166 -4.01 14.09 -1.60
CA LEU A 166 -3.35 13.30 -0.55
C LEU A 166 -3.11 11.85 -0.97
N ASP A 167 -3.95 11.31 -1.85
CA ASP A 167 -3.98 9.90 -2.19
C ASP A 167 -2.69 9.41 -2.84
N CYS A 168 -2.12 8.37 -2.25
CA CYS A 168 -1.01 7.60 -2.81
C CYS A 168 -1.40 6.12 -2.87
N ALA A 169 -1.11 5.43 -3.98
CA ALA A 169 -1.06 3.97 -3.96
C ALA A 169 0.26 3.49 -3.35
N GLY A 170 0.25 2.36 -2.64
CA GLY A 170 1.43 1.85 -1.95
C GLY A 170 1.48 0.32 -1.86
N PRO A 171 2.65 -0.30 -2.10
CA PRO A 171 2.81 -1.74 -1.93
C PRO A 171 2.84 -2.14 -0.45
N MET A 172 2.35 -3.35 -0.18
CA MET A 172 2.31 -4.01 1.12
C MET A 172 2.86 -5.43 0.94
N CYS A 173 3.95 -5.76 1.62
CA CYS A 173 4.66 -7.04 1.45
C CYS A 173 5.21 -7.52 2.80
N ARG A 174 5.65 -8.79 2.90
CA ARG A 174 6.26 -9.31 4.13
C ARG A 174 7.67 -8.78 4.38
N ARG A 175 8.39 -8.37 3.34
CA ARG A 175 9.79 -7.91 3.42
C ARG A 175 10.00 -6.60 2.68
N VAL A 176 10.99 -5.82 3.11
CA VAL A 176 11.38 -4.55 2.46
C VAL A 176 11.92 -4.78 1.05
N GLY A 177 12.65 -5.87 0.80
CA GLY A 177 13.12 -6.22 -0.55
C GLY A 177 11.96 -6.44 -1.54
N ASP A 178 10.86 -7.04 -1.08
CA ASP A 178 9.67 -7.23 -1.92
C ASP A 178 8.99 -5.88 -2.24
N ILE A 179 9.00 -4.94 -1.29
CA ILE A 179 8.53 -3.56 -1.52
C ILE A 179 9.36 -2.89 -2.61
N ALA A 180 10.68 -3.04 -2.59
CA ALA A 180 11.56 -2.48 -3.62
C ALA A 180 11.28 -3.06 -5.01
N ILE A 181 11.13 -4.38 -5.14
CA ILE A 181 10.75 -5.02 -6.41
C ILE A 181 9.41 -4.47 -6.92
N MET A 182 8.42 -4.36 -6.04
CA MET A 182 7.11 -3.79 -6.38
C MET A 182 7.24 -2.33 -6.83
N MET A 183 8.05 -1.52 -6.15
CA MET A 183 8.31 -0.13 -6.54
C MET A 183 8.98 -0.02 -7.91
N SER A 184 9.95 -0.88 -8.24
CA SER A 184 10.58 -0.91 -9.57
C SER A 184 9.59 -1.22 -10.70
N VAL A 185 8.50 -1.95 -10.40
CA VAL A 185 7.42 -2.22 -11.36
C VAL A 185 6.39 -1.07 -11.42
N LEU A 186 6.06 -0.49 -10.26
CA LEU A 186 4.90 0.38 -10.10
C LEU A 186 5.22 1.86 -10.30
N ALA A 187 6.44 2.30 -10.00
CA ALA A 187 6.80 3.71 -10.00
C ALA A 187 7.17 4.21 -11.40
N GLY A 188 7.03 5.52 -11.60
CA GLY A 188 7.49 6.20 -12.81
C GLY A 188 6.36 6.86 -13.59
N PRO A 189 6.71 7.66 -14.61
CA PRO A 189 5.81 8.60 -15.26
C PRO A 189 4.64 7.90 -15.95
N ASP A 190 3.47 8.53 -15.87
CA ASP A 190 2.28 8.15 -16.61
C ASP A 190 1.67 9.41 -17.26
N PRO A 191 1.78 9.59 -18.59
CA PRO A 191 1.31 10.79 -19.26
C PRO A 191 -0.22 10.98 -19.20
N ASP A 192 -0.97 9.91 -18.92
CA ASP A 192 -2.42 9.95 -18.82
C ASP A 192 -2.91 10.34 -17.40
N ASP A 193 -1.99 10.44 -16.44
CA ASP A 193 -2.26 10.86 -15.07
C ASP A 193 -1.62 12.22 -14.78
N ALA A 194 -2.44 13.27 -14.78
CA ALA A 194 -1.99 14.65 -14.58
C ALA A 194 -1.32 14.91 -13.22
N LEU A 195 -1.50 14.02 -12.23
CA LEU A 195 -0.88 14.13 -10.91
C LEU A 195 0.40 13.28 -10.80
N CYS A 196 0.66 12.43 -11.78
CA CYS A 196 1.85 11.60 -11.78
C CYS A 196 3.08 12.45 -12.08
N SER A 197 4.12 12.24 -11.27
CA SER A 197 5.43 12.85 -11.48
C SER A 197 6.02 12.41 -12.81
N THR A 198 6.62 13.35 -13.54
CA THR A 198 7.37 13.05 -14.78
C THR A 198 8.78 12.51 -14.53
N GLU A 199 9.27 12.61 -13.28
CA GLU A 199 10.60 12.10 -12.90
C GLU A 199 10.73 10.59 -13.14
N PRO A 200 11.84 10.11 -13.73
CA PRO A 200 12.04 8.71 -14.02
C PRO A 200 12.09 7.82 -12.76
N ALA A 201 11.60 6.60 -12.93
CA ALA A 201 11.84 5.39 -12.12
C ALA A 201 13.31 5.02 -11.86
N PRO A 202 14.00 5.14 -10.70
CA PRO A 202 15.19 4.32 -10.51
C PRO A 202 14.75 2.87 -10.26
N ASP A 203 15.69 1.93 -10.39
CA ASP A 203 15.47 0.62 -9.81
C ASP A 203 15.56 0.75 -8.29
N TYR A 204 14.48 0.46 -7.58
CA TYR A 204 14.42 0.53 -6.12
C TYR A 204 15.13 -0.65 -5.45
N THR A 205 15.50 -1.69 -6.21
CA THR A 205 16.32 -2.79 -5.71
C THR A 205 17.80 -2.40 -5.64
N ASP A 206 18.22 -1.38 -6.41
CA ASP A 206 19.56 -0.84 -6.37
C ASP A 206 19.81 -0.16 -5.02
N GLY A 207 20.66 -0.78 -4.21
CA GLY A 207 21.09 -0.26 -2.91
C GLY A 207 20.44 -0.88 -1.69
N LEU A 208 19.61 -1.92 -1.84
CA LEU A 208 19.08 -2.69 -0.70
C LEU A 208 20.19 -3.25 0.22
N GLU A 209 21.33 -3.61 -0.38
CA GLU A 209 22.49 -4.19 0.32
C GLU A 209 23.56 -3.13 0.66
N HIS A 210 23.31 -1.84 0.40
CA HIS A 210 24.28 -0.81 0.72
C HIS A 210 24.38 -0.61 2.25
N PRO A 211 25.60 -0.43 2.78
CA PRO A 211 25.78 -0.14 4.19
C PRO A 211 25.16 1.22 4.53
N VAL A 212 24.49 1.30 5.68
CA VAL A 212 23.83 2.52 6.17
C VAL A 212 24.75 3.41 7.02
N ASN A 213 26.02 3.01 7.20
CA ASN A 213 26.96 3.74 8.03
C ASN A 213 27.19 5.17 7.50
N GLY A 214 27.03 6.16 8.36
CA GLY A 214 27.16 7.58 8.04
C GLY A 214 25.89 8.24 7.50
N LEU A 215 24.78 7.50 7.35
CA LEU A 215 23.47 8.11 7.14
C LEU A 215 23.04 8.89 8.39
N LYS A 216 22.17 9.89 8.21
CA LYS A 216 21.61 10.70 9.29
C LYS A 216 20.11 10.42 9.44
N ALA A 217 19.66 10.11 10.64
CA ALA A 217 18.25 9.92 10.97
C ALA A 217 17.77 11.02 11.92
N GLY A 218 16.87 11.87 11.44
CA GLY A 218 16.19 12.86 12.27
C GLY A 218 15.10 12.21 13.11
N ILE A 219 15.24 12.26 14.44
CA ILE A 219 14.24 11.78 15.40
C ILE A 219 13.53 13.00 15.99
N PRO A 220 12.21 13.14 15.76
CA PRO A 220 11.44 14.22 16.38
C PRO A 220 11.60 14.20 17.90
N ASN A 221 11.64 15.38 18.52
CA ASN A 221 11.74 15.52 19.97
C ASN A 221 10.56 14.86 20.72
N GLN A 222 10.66 14.81 22.06
CA GLN A 222 9.73 14.05 22.91
C GLN A 222 8.24 14.45 22.76
N HIS A 223 7.93 15.68 22.33
CA HIS A 223 6.54 16.10 22.14
C HIS A 223 5.81 15.26 21.09
N PHE A 224 6.54 14.76 20.09
CA PHE A 224 6.01 13.86 19.06
C PHE A 224 5.54 12.51 19.63
N TYR A 225 6.07 12.09 20.78
CA TYR A 225 5.80 10.79 21.40
C TYR A 225 4.95 10.88 22.68
N SER A 226 4.41 12.06 22.98
CA SER A 226 3.78 12.35 24.27
C SER A 226 2.53 11.51 24.60
N ASP A 227 1.85 10.98 23.57
CA ASP A 227 0.63 10.15 23.70
C ASP A 227 0.81 8.72 23.18
N LEU A 228 2.00 8.12 23.34
CA LEU A 228 2.24 6.72 22.98
C LEU A 228 1.94 5.74 24.11
N ASP A 229 1.48 4.55 23.73
CA ASP A 229 1.49 3.40 24.64
C ASP A 229 2.94 3.06 25.05
N PRO A 230 3.22 2.78 26.33
CA PRO A 230 4.58 2.49 26.80
C PRO A 230 5.27 1.33 26.08
N GLU A 231 4.53 0.32 25.61
CA GLU A 231 5.11 -0.80 24.86
C GLU A 231 5.55 -0.37 23.46
N VAL A 232 4.77 0.50 22.81
CA VAL A 232 5.10 1.08 21.50
C VAL A 232 6.32 1.99 21.63
N GLU A 233 6.34 2.86 22.64
CA GLU A 233 7.48 3.74 22.90
C GLU A 233 8.76 2.93 23.10
N ARG A 234 8.70 1.86 23.91
CA ARG A 234 9.85 0.97 24.15
C ARG A 234 10.34 0.34 22.84
N ALA A 235 9.44 -0.20 22.02
CA ALA A 235 9.79 -0.82 20.75
C ALA A 235 10.45 0.18 19.77
N VAL A 236 9.93 1.41 19.68
CA VAL A 236 10.53 2.47 18.84
C VAL A 236 11.93 2.82 19.34
N ARG A 237 12.12 2.98 20.66
CA ARG A 237 13.44 3.28 21.25
C ARG A 237 14.45 2.14 21.02
N GLU A 238 14.02 0.88 21.08
CA GLU A 238 14.86 -0.28 20.74
C GLU A 238 15.23 -0.30 19.25
N ALA A 239 14.31 0.07 18.35
CA ALA A 239 14.60 0.20 16.92
C ALA A 239 15.61 1.32 16.64
N ILE A 240 15.48 2.49 17.28
CA ILE A 240 16.44 3.60 17.15
C ILE A 240 17.85 3.16 17.56
N LYS A 241 18.00 2.47 18.69
CA LYS A 241 19.30 1.93 19.13
C LYS A 241 19.88 0.93 18.14
N THR A 242 19.04 0.12 17.52
CA THR A 242 19.47 -0.83 16.49
C THR A 242 20.01 -0.10 15.27
N VAL A 243 19.30 0.93 14.80
CA VAL A 243 19.70 1.76 13.67
C VAL A 243 21.00 2.53 13.96
N GLU A 244 21.14 3.08 15.17
CA GLU A 244 22.38 3.72 15.64
C GLU A 244 23.57 2.73 15.65
N ALA A 245 23.36 1.51 16.17
CA ALA A 245 24.38 0.46 16.20
C ALA A 245 24.82 -0.01 14.81
N LEU A 246 24.00 0.19 13.77
CA LEU A 246 24.34 -0.04 12.37
C LEU A 246 25.16 1.11 11.74
N GLY A 247 25.48 2.15 12.51
CA GLY A 247 26.34 3.27 12.10
C GLY A 247 25.58 4.50 11.59
N VAL A 248 24.27 4.57 11.82
CA VAL A 248 23.47 5.77 11.47
C VAL A 248 23.61 6.81 12.57
N GLU A 249 23.88 8.05 12.19
CA GLU A 249 23.93 9.21 13.09
C GLU A 249 22.50 9.64 13.47
N ILE A 250 22.16 9.50 14.75
CA ILE A 250 20.85 9.92 15.28
C ILE A 250 20.90 11.40 15.64
N ILE A 251 20.00 12.19 15.06
CA ILE A 251 19.91 13.63 15.25
C ILE A 251 18.53 13.97 15.79
N GLU A 252 18.45 14.58 16.97
CA GLU A 252 17.19 15.10 17.47
C GLU A 252 16.77 16.33 16.65
N ILE A 253 15.52 16.37 16.21
CA ILE A 253 14.95 17.47 15.41
C ILE A 253 13.67 18.00 16.04
N ASP A 254 13.40 19.28 15.79
CA ASP A 254 12.14 19.92 16.16
C ASP A 254 11.22 20.02 14.94
N LEU A 255 9.93 19.75 15.15
CA LEU A 255 8.87 19.80 14.14
C LEU A 255 7.72 20.68 14.67
N PRO A 256 7.89 22.01 14.73
CA PRO A 256 7.04 22.90 15.53
C PRO A 256 5.57 22.93 15.09
N CYS A 257 5.27 22.61 13.83
CA CYS A 257 3.90 22.64 13.28
C CYS A 257 3.24 21.26 13.23
N VAL A 258 3.83 20.22 13.83
CA VAL A 258 3.31 18.85 13.70
C VAL A 258 1.91 18.68 14.32
N HIS A 259 1.60 19.44 15.37
CA HIS A 259 0.30 19.42 16.03
C HIS A 259 -0.83 19.94 15.12
N ASP A 260 -0.52 20.86 14.20
CA ASP A 260 -1.50 21.44 13.28
C ASP A 260 -1.80 20.50 12.09
N VAL A 261 -0.88 19.56 11.80
CA VAL A 261 -0.98 18.68 10.61
C VAL A 261 -2.26 17.87 10.62
N TYR A 262 -2.69 17.38 11.79
CA TYR A 262 -3.91 16.59 11.89
C TYR A 262 -5.14 17.39 11.44
N GLU A 263 -5.31 18.61 11.95
CA GLU A 263 -6.45 19.47 11.61
C GLU A 263 -6.43 19.89 10.13
N VAL A 264 -5.25 20.24 9.60
CA VAL A 264 -5.08 20.60 8.19
C VAL A 264 -5.42 19.43 7.27
N VAL A 265 -4.86 18.25 7.54
CA VAL A 265 -5.12 17.04 6.73
C VAL A 265 -6.58 16.66 6.82
N LEU A 266 -7.19 16.68 8.01
CA LEU A 266 -8.60 16.34 8.16
C LEU A 266 -9.52 17.33 7.41
N THR A 267 -9.19 18.63 7.43
CA THR A 267 -9.96 19.65 6.70
C THR A 267 -9.94 19.41 5.20
N LEU A 268 -8.75 19.15 4.62
CA LEU A 268 -8.60 18.83 3.20
C LEU A 268 -9.32 17.53 2.84
N LEU A 269 -9.08 16.48 3.64
CA LEU A 269 -9.69 15.16 3.46
C LEU A 269 -11.22 15.25 3.46
N MET A 270 -11.82 15.94 4.44
CA MET A 270 -13.26 16.08 4.53
C MET A 270 -13.85 16.84 3.34
N ALA A 271 -13.20 17.92 2.91
CA ALA A 271 -13.68 18.73 1.79
C ALA A 271 -13.65 17.94 0.47
N GLU A 272 -12.55 17.26 0.18
CA GLU A 272 -12.39 16.50 -1.07
C GLU A 272 -13.24 15.22 -1.07
N ALA A 273 -13.28 14.48 0.05
CA ALA A 273 -14.09 13.28 0.16
C ALA A 273 -15.58 13.57 -0.01
N SER A 274 -16.08 14.66 0.60
CA SER A 274 -17.49 15.07 0.48
C SER A 274 -17.84 15.62 -0.90
N TYR A 275 -16.85 16.11 -1.65
CA TYR A 275 -17.05 16.53 -3.03
C TYR A 275 -17.19 15.31 -3.97
N TYR A 276 -16.42 14.25 -3.70
CA TYR A 276 -16.37 13.07 -4.55
C TYR A 276 -17.47 12.03 -4.25
N HIS A 277 -17.80 11.81 -2.97
CA HIS A 277 -18.75 10.79 -2.49
C HIS A 277 -20.06 11.40 -2.00
#